data_AF-A0A7Z9HH69-F1
#
_entry.id   AF-A0A7Z9HH69-F1
#
_cell.length_a   1.000
_cell.length_b   1.000
_cell.length_c   1.000
_cell.angle_alpha   90.00
_cell.angle_beta   90.00
_cell.angle_gamma   90.00
#
_symmetry.space_group_name_H-M   'P 1'
#
loop_
_entity.id
_entity.type
_entity.pdbx_description
1 polymer ?
#
loop_
_entity_poly.entity_id
_entity_poly.type
_entity_poly.pdbx_seq_one_letter_code
_entity_poly.pdbx_strand_id
1 'polypeptide(L)'
;MRLHPNDNVGLALTKIKENCSFENVIAQENIPAGHKIALAEIQKGEAIRKYNQTIGFASQTIHAGDHVHTHNIEFHSFERLPEVGGVKNKKNKPNKSANFQGYLRPNGKVGTRNYIGILSTVNCSASISQRIAGYFKSESDGESFNDNMAPFPNADGVIALTHDSGCGMSIEGDGLTLLQRVLTGYAEHPNFAGF
;
A
#
# COMPACT_ATOMS: atom_id res chain seq x y z
N MET A 1 3.17 -20.17 12.36
CA MET A 1 4.03 -19.88 11.20
C MET A 1 5.17 -18.97 11.62
N ARG A 2 6.37 -19.47 11.46
CA ARG A 2 7.65 -18.75 11.48
C ARG A 2 7.90 -18.13 10.11
N LEU A 3 8.21 -16.84 10.08
CA LEU A 3 8.32 -16.06 8.84
C LEU A 3 9.74 -16.12 8.25
N HIS A 4 10.74 -16.26 9.11
CA HIS A 4 12.13 -16.45 8.73
C HIS A 4 12.82 -17.52 9.60
N PRO A 5 13.75 -18.33 9.06
CA PRO A 5 14.47 -19.35 9.83
C PRO A 5 15.24 -18.86 11.06
N ASN A 6 15.51 -17.56 11.16
CA ASN A 6 16.21 -16.93 12.29
C ASN A 6 15.25 -16.27 13.30
N ASP A 7 13.94 -16.32 13.07
CA ASP A 7 12.96 -15.77 14.01
C ASP A 7 12.92 -16.62 15.28
N ASN A 8 12.91 -16.02 16.46
CA ASN A 8 12.71 -16.73 17.73
C ASN A 8 11.26 -16.67 18.21
N VAL A 9 10.36 -16.06 17.43
CA VAL A 9 8.92 -16.07 17.65
C VAL A 9 8.16 -16.47 16.39
N GLY A 10 7.03 -17.15 16.57
CA GLY A 10 6.08 -17.49 15.52
C GLY A 10 4.81 -16.64 15.60
N LEU A 11 4.11 -16.50 14.48
CA LEU A 11 2.78 -15.90 14.41
C LEU A 11 1.69 -16.97 14.49
N ALA A 12 0.75 -16.80 15.42
CA ALA A 12 -0.47 -17.60 15.52
C ALA A 12 -1.45 -17.16 14.42
N LEU A 13 -1.63 -17.96 13.38
CA LEU A 13 -2.61 -17.66 12.31
C LEU A 13 -4.05 -17.92 12.76
N THR A 14 -4.21 -18.85 13.70
CA THR A 14 -5.44 -19.18 14.39
C THR A 14 -5.17 -19.20 15.90
N LYS A 15 -6.22 -19.23 16.72
CA LYS A 15 -6.05 -19.39 18.17
C LYS A 15 -5.35 -20.71 18.47
N ILE A 16 -4.28 -20.65 19.25
CA ILE A 16 -3.56 -21.82 19.77
C ILE A 16 -4.07 -22.05 21.19
N LYS A 17 -4.52 -23.26 21.48
CA LYS A 17 -4.92 -23.62 22.84
C LYS A 17 -3.67 -24.00 23.65
N GLU A 18 -3.76 -23.82 24.95
CA GLU A 18 -2.77 -24.37 25.89
C GLU A 18 -2.54 -25.88 25.63
N ASN A 19 -1.29 -26.33 25.83
CA ASN A 19 -0.84 -27.71 25.61
C ASN A 19 -0.94 -28.20 24.15
N CYS A 20 -1.26 -27.33 23.19
CA CYS A 20 -1.21 -27.67 21.76
C CYS A 20 0.17 -27.40 21.17
N SER A 21 0.60 -28.28 20.27
CA SER A 21 1.84 -28.10 19.53
C SER A 21 1.75 -26.94 18.53
N PHE A 22 2.82 -26.17 18.42
CA PHE A 22 3.04 -25.19 17.37
C PHE A 22 4.48 -25.31 16.90
N GLU A 23 4.67 -25.73 15.65
CA GLU A 23 6.01 -26.04 15.10
C GLU A 23 6.79 -27.00 16.03
N ASN A 24 7.85 -26.52 16.67
CA ASN A 24 8.73 -27.29 17.55
C ASN A 24 8.51 -27.01 19.04
N VAL A 25 7.43 -26.33 19.43
CA VAL A 25 7.12 -25.99 20.83
C VAL A 25 5.69 -26.38 21.21
N ILE A 26 5.40 -26.40 22.51
CA ILE A 26 4.06 -26.60 23.07
C ILE A 26 3.62 -25.30 23.73
N ALA A 27 2.43 -24.80 23.40
CA ALA A 27 1.92 -23.57 23.98
C ALA A 27 1.66 -23.71 25.48
N GLN A 28 2.21 -22.81 26.29
CA GLN A 28 2.06 -22.83 27.75
C GLN A 28 0.75 -22.19 28.23
N GLU A 29 0.05 -21.48 27.33
CA GLU A 29 -1.23 -20.84 27.60
C GLU A 29 -2.05 -20.72 26.30
N ASN A 30 -3.27 -20.17 26.42
CA ASN A 30 -4.07 -19.86 25.24
C ASN A 30 -3.54 -18.62 24.52
N ILE A 31 -3.13 -18.78 23.26
CA ILE A 31 -2.59 -17.68 22.43
C ILE A 31 -3.62 -17.29 21.36
N PRO A 32 -4.11 -16.04 21.33
CA PRO A 32 -5.07 -15.58 20.32
C PRO A 32 -4.50 -15.61 18.89
N ALA A 33 -5.39 -15.64 17.90
CA ALA A 33 -5.00 -15.42 16.51
C ALA A 33 -4.39 -14.01 16.34
N GLY A 34 -3.35 -13.88 15.52
CA GLY A 34 -2.57 -12.66 15.32
C GLY A 34 -1.49 -12.40 16.37
N HIS A 35 -1.48 -13.16 17.47
CA HIS A 35 -0.48 -13.00 18.53
C HIS A 35 0.77 -13.85 18.28
N LYS A 36 1.80 -13.67 19.11
CA LYS A 36 3.11 -14.32 18.93
C LYS A 36 3.32 -15.40 19.99
N ILE A 37 3.99 -16.48 19.59
CA ILE A 37 4.44 -17.57 20.46
C ILE A 37 5.97 -17.67 20.40
N ALA A 38 6.64 -17.86 21.53
CA ALA A 38 8.08 -18.06 21.58
C ALA A 38 8.46 -19.44 21.02
N LEU A 39 9.38 -19.49 20.06
CA LEU A 39 9.86 -20.73 19.42
C LEU A 39 11.08 -21.35 20.12
N ALA A 40 11.68 -20.60 21.03
CA ALA A 40 12.79 -20.96 21.89
C ALA A 40 12.69 -20.11 23.16
N GLU A 41 13.46 -20.45 24.19
CA GLU A 41 13.63 -19.59 25.36
C GLU A 41 14.35 -18.29 24.96
N ILE A 42 13.89 -17.17 25.50
CA ILE A 42 14.42 -15.82 25.25
C ILE A 42 14.67 -15.19 26.62
N GLN A 43 15.94 -14.98 26.98
CA GLN A 43 16.30 -14.40 28.27
C GLN A 43 15.91 -12.93 28.35
N LYS A 44 15.73 -12.43 29.58
CA LYS A 44 15.52 -10.99 29.80
C LYS A 44 16.62 -10.16 29.11
N GLY A 45 16.21 -9.14 28.37
CA GLY A 45 17.08 -8.26 27.59
C GLY A 45 17.47 -8.81 26.22
N GLU A 46 17.15 -10.07 25.89
CA GLU A 46 17.45 -10.61 24.57
C GLU A 46 16.50 -10.07 23.50
N ALA A 47 17.03 -9.98 22.27
CA ALA A 47 16.30 -9.50 21.12
C ALA A 47 15.21 -10.49 20.69
N ILE A 48 13.98 -9.99 20.56
CA ILE A 48 12.87 -10.71 19.96
C ILE A 48 12.90 -10.45 18.45
N ARG A 49 13.00 -11.51 17.67
CA ARG A 49 13.22 -11.47 16.22
C ARG A 49 12.01 -12.00 15.44
N LYS A 50 11.49 -11.15 14.56
CA LYS A 50 10.44 -11.49 13.58
C LYS A 50 10.81 -10.88 12.23
N TYR A 51 10.64 -11.61 11.13
CA TYR A 51 11.13 -11.22 9.80
C TYR A 51 12.65 -11.06 9.73
N ASN A 52 13.41 -11.81 10.55
CA ASN A 52 14.84 -11.63 10.77
C ASN A 52 15.23 -10.25 11.30
N GLN A 53 14.30 -9.51 11.89
CA GLN A 53 14.54 -8.17 12.42
C GLN A 53 14.22 -8.15 13.91
N THR A 54 15.03 -7.43 14.68
CA THR A 54 14.74 -7.17 16.09
C THR A 54 13.53 -6.25 16.19
N ILE A 55 12.45 -6.76 16.77
CA ILE A 55 11.17 -6.03 16.95
C ILE A 55 10.98 -5.50 18.38
N GLY A 56 11.92 -5.79 19.28
CA GLY A 56 11.87 -5.44 20.69
C GLY A 56 12.78 -6.37 21.49
N PHE A 57 12.75 -6.23 22.81
CA PHE A 57 13.56 -7.01 23.73
C PHE A 57 12.66 -7.62 24.80
N ALA A 58 13.04 -8.77 25.32
CA ALA A 58 12.26 -9.44 26.36
C ALA A 58 12.41 -8.67 27.69
N SER A 59 11.31 -8.16 28.26
CA SER A 59 11.37 -7.43 29.54
C SER A 59 11.58 -8.36 30.76
N GLN A 60 11.33 -9.63 30.55
CA GLN A 60 11.53 -10.76 31.47
C GLN A 60 11.95 -11.99 30.65
N THR A 61 12.42 -13.05 31.30
CA THR A 61 12.64 -14.33 30.59
C THR A 61 11.31 -14.86 30.05
N ILE A 62 11.29 -15.25 28.77
CA ILE A 62 10.15 -15.80 28.05
C ILE A 62 10.51 -17.25 27.70
N HIS A 63 9.73 -18.21 28.19
CA HIS A 63 9.96 -19.62 27.91
C HIS A 63 9.45 -20.02 26.53
N ALA A 64 10.01 -21.10 25.98
CA ALA A 64 9.52 -21.67 24.74
C ALA A 64 8.04 -22.06 24.87
N GLY A 65 7.20 -21.58 23.96
CA GLY A 65 5.75 -21.79 24.01
C GLY A 65 4.94 -20.68 24.67
N ASP A 66 5.59 -19.69 25.29
CA ASP A 66 4.90 -18.57 25.94
C ASP A 66 4.27 -17.61 24.92
N HIS A 67 3.25 -16.90 25.37
CA HIS A 67 2.63 -15.83 24.63
C HIS A 67 3.51 -14.55 24.65
N VAL A 68 3.98 -14.12 23.49
CA VAL A 68 4.86 -12.94 23.36
C VAL A 68 4.05 -11.69 22.96
N HIS A 69 3.88 -10.75 23.88
CA HIS A 69 3.02 -9.57 23.71
C HIS A 69 3.51 -8.35 24.50
N THR A 70 2.78 -7.24 24.48
CA THR A 70 3.18 -5.97 25.12
C THR A 70 3.51 -6.06 26.61
N HIS A 71 3.06 -7.10 27.32
CA HIS A 71 3.36 -7.29 28.73
C HIS A 71 4.77 -7.84 29.00
N ASN A 72 5.37 -8.55 28.03
CA ASN A 72 6.70 -9.17 28.16
C ASN A 72 7.71 -8.68 27.11
N ILE A 73 7.36 -7.62 26.38
CA ILE A 73 8.23 -6.94 25.40
C ILE A 73 8.47 -5.51 25.87
N GLU A 74 9.72 -5.07 25.81
CA GLU A 74 10.10 -3.67 25.96
C GLU A 74 10.86 -3.16 24.74
N PHE A 75 10.93 -1.82 24.63
CA PHE A 75 11.62 -1.13 23.56
C PHE A 75 12.68 -0.20 24.16
N HIS A 76 13.91 -0.30 23.65
CA HIS A 76 14.95 0.67 23.92
C HIS A 76 15.67 1.04 22.63
N SER A 77 16.37 2.16 22.65
CA SER A 77 17.29 2.50 21.57
C SER A 77 18.40 1.45 21.49
N PHE A 78 18.70 1.00 20.27
CA PHE A 78 19.81 0.12 20.00
C PHE A 78 20.40 0.47 18.64
N GLU A 79 21.68 0.19 18.47
CA GLU A 79 22.36 0.43 17.19
C GLU A 79 21.79 -0.53 16.14
N ARG A 80 21.05 0.04 15.19
CA ARG A 80 20.61 -0.66 13.99
C ARG A 80 21.68 -0.40 12.95
N LEU A 81 22.68 -1.26 12.85
CA LEU A 81 23.55 -1.22 11.68
C LEU A 81 22.67 -1.58 10.48
N PRO A 82 22.43 -0.65 9.54
CA PRO A 82 21.73 -1.03 8.33
C PRO A 82 22.64 -2.02 7.60
N GLU A 83 22.16 -3.24 7.37
CA GLU A 83 22.81 -4.15 6.42
C GLU A 83 22.62 -3.58 5.01
N VAL A 84 23.35 -2.51 4.69
CA VAL A 84 23.32 -1.89 3.37
C VAL A 84 24.07 -2.82 2.42
N GLY A 85 23.34 -3.42 1.47
CA GLY A 85 23.94 -4.18 0.37
C GLY A 85 24.18 -5.68 0.63
N GLY A 86 23.76 -6.23 1.77
CA GLY A 86 23.98 -7.65 2.10
C GLY A 86 23.17 -8.66 1.27
N VAL A 87 21.98 -8.25 0.79
CA VAL A 87 21.12 -9.13 -0.01
C VAL A 87 21.24 -8.77 -1.49
N LYS A 88 22.09 -9.49 -2.22
CA LYS A 88 21.99 -9.57 -3.68
C LYS A 88 20.73 -10.35 -4.02
N ASN A 89 19.59 -9.66 -4.10
CA ASN A 89 18.37 -10.25 -4.66
C ASN A 89 18.73 -10.83 -6.03
N LYS A 90 18.68 -12.16 -6.17
CA LYS A 90 18.76 -12.78 -7.48
C LYS A 90 17.64 -12.17 -8.31
N LYS A 91 18.00 -11.39 -9.33
CA LYS A 91 17.03 -10.90 -10.31
C LYS A 91 16.46 -12.14 -11.00
N ASN A 92 15.34 -12.65 -10.50
CA ASN A 92 14.56 -13.63 -11.21
C ASN A 92 14.04 -12.92 -12.45
N LYS A 93 14.74 -13.10 -13.59
CA LYS A 93 14.19 -12.68 -14.87
C LYS A 93 12.89 -13.47 -15.05
N PRO A 94 11.73 -12.83 -15.22
CA PRO A 94 10.52 -13.55 -15.52
C PRO A 94 10.75 -14.35 -16.80
N ASN A 95 10.47 -15.66 -16.76
CA ASN A 95 10.73 -16.58 -17.87
C ASN A 95 9.78 -16.35 -19.06
N LYS A 96 8.73 -15.53 -18.91
CA LYS A 96 7.74 -15.24 -19.94
C LYS A 96 7.33 -13.77 -19.89
N SER A 97 7.32 -13.14 -21.06
CA SER A 97 6.69 -11.83 -21.25
C SER A 97 5.17 -12.02 -21.28
N ALA A 98 4.45 -11.26 -20.46
CA ALA A 98 3.00 -11.18 -20.50
C ALA A 98 2.56 -9.98 -21.35
N ASN A 99 1.50 -10.17 -22.13
CA ASN A 99 0.90 -9.11 -22.95
C ASN A 99 -0.51 -8.80 -22.43
N PHE A 100 -0.99 -7.58 -22.65
CA PHE A 100 -2.36 -7.18 -22.36
C PHE A 100 -2.89 -6.27 -23.47
N GLN A 101 -4.20 -6.23 -23.66
CA GLN A 101 -4.86 -5.29 -24.57
C GLN A 101 -4.93 -3.92 -23.89
N GLY A 102 -4.30 -2.91 -24.48
CA GLY A 102 -4.25 -1.56 -23.91
C GLY A 102 -4.31 -0.47 -24.98
N TYR A 103 -4.53 0.76 -24.53
CA TYR A 103 -4.61 1.94 -25.38
C TYR A 103 -3.21 2.52 -25.60
N LEU A 104 -2.59 2.20 -26.73
CA LEU A 104 -1.28 2.76 -27.10
C LEU A 104 -1.42 4.27 -27.37
N ARG A 105 -0.59 5.07 -26.71
CA ARG A 105 -0.58 6.53 -26.86
C ARG A 105 0.58 7.01 -27.75
N PRO A 106 0.50 8.21 -28.35
CA PRO A 106 1.57 8.74 -29.22
C PRO A 106 2.95 8.84 -28.53
N ASN A 107 2.96 9.06 -27.21
CA ASN A 107 4.20 9.12 -26.41
C ASN A 107 4.78 7.73 -26.05
N GLY A 108 4.23 6.65 -26.58
CA GLY A 108 4.68 5.27 -26.35
C GLY A 108 4.20 4.64 -25.04
N LYS A 109 3.54 5.38 -24.15
CA LYS A 109 2.90 4.81 -22.96
C LYS A 109 1.61 4.06 -23.34
N VAL A 110 1.19 3.12 -22.51
CA VAL A 110 -0.02 2.29 -22.75
C VAL A 110 -0.99 2.44 -21.59
N GLY A 111 -2.23 2.85 -21.90
CA GLY A 111 -3.31 2.96 -20.94
C GLY A 111 -4.08 1.65 -20.78
N THR A 112 -4.62 1.40 -19.58
CA THR A 112 -5.56 0.30 -19.30
C THR A 112 -7.02 0.75 -19.40
N ARG A 113 -7.24 2.06 -19.51
CA ARG A 113 -8.53 2.74 -19.67
C ARG A 113 -8.39 3.90 -20.65
N ASN A 114 -9.52 4.40 -21.13
CA ASN A 114 -9.65 5.48 -22.10
C ASN A 114 -10.63 6.54 -21.59
N TYR A 115 -10.13 7.40 -20.71
CA TYR A 115 -10.87 8.51 -20.13
C TYR A 115 -10.58 9.83 -20.84
N ILE A 116 -11.51 10.77 -20.74
CA ILE A 116 -11.26 12.19 -20.98
C ILE A 116 -11.07 12.90 -19.64
N GLY A 117 -9.94 13.60 -19.48
CA GLY A 117 -9.61 14.34 -18.27
C GLY A 117 -9.90 15.83 -18.43
N ILE A 118 -10.67 16.42 -17.51
CA ILE A 118 -10.89 17.87 -17.43
C ILE A 118 -9.99 18.42 -16.33
N LEU A 119 -8.87 19.00 -16.72
CA LEU A 119 -7.87 19.51 -15.78
C LEU A 119 -8.17 20.97 -15.41
N SER A 120 -8.40 21.22 -14.12
CA SER A 120 -8.44 22.59 -13.58
C SER A 120 -7.03 23.05 -13.25
N THR A 121 -6.60 24.17 -13.82
CA THR A 121 -5.32 24.83 -13.51
C THR A 121 -5.44 25.86 -12.37
N VAL A 122 -6.68 26.19 -11.98
CA VAL A 122 -7.00 27.09 -10.86
C VAL A 122 -8.19 26.54 -10.08
N ASN A 123 -8.26 26.82 -8.77
CA ASN A 123 -9.37 26.33 -7.94
C ASN A 123 -10.74 26.90 -8.39
N CYS A 124 -10.79 28.12 -8.92
CA CYS A 124 -12.05 28.72 -9.39
C CYS A 124 -12.76 27.90 -10.48
N SER A 125 -12.04 27.12 -11.29
CA SER A 125 -12.63 26.26 -12.33
C SER A 125 -13.02 24.86 -11.83
N ALA A 126 -12.72 24.53 -10.56
CA ALA A 126 -12.92 23.20 -10.02
C ALA A 126 -14.40 22.79 -10.05
N SER A 127 -15.28 23.64 -9.54
CA SER A 127 -16.73 23.35 -9.47
C SER A 127 -17.35 23.17 -10.86
N ILE A 128 -16.91 23.96 -11.85
CA ILE A 128 -17.35 23.84 -13.23
C ILE A 128 -16.84 22.54 -13.86
N SER A 129 -15.57 22.20 -13.65
CA SER A 129 -14.99 20.95 -14.16
C SER A 129 -15.74 19.74 -13.60
N GLN A 130 -16.08 19.75 -12.31
CA GLN A 130 -16.88 18.70 -11.67
C GLN A 130 -18.28 18.61 -12.26
N ARG A 131 -18.94 19.74 -12.55
CA ARG A 131 -20.25 19.76 -13.21
C ARG A 131 -20.19 19.19 -14.62
N ILE A 132 -19.16 19.53 -15.41
CA ILE A 132 -18.99 18.98 -16.76
C ILE A 132 -18.76 17.48 -16.69
N ALA A 133 -17.87 16.99 -15.81
CA ALA A 133 -17.68 15.55 -15.63
C ALA A 133 -18.97 14.85 -15.16
N GLY A 134 -19.71 15.50 -14.24
CA GLY A 134 -21.00 15.01 -13.74
C GLY A 134 -22.07 14.86 -14.82
N TYR A 135 -22.06 15.73 -15.85
CA TYR A 135 -22.98 15.62 -16.99
C TYR A 135 -22.83 14.29 -17.75
N PHE A 136 -21.63 13.69 -17.75
CA PHE A 136 -21.34 12.42 -18.41
C PHE A 136 -21.37 11.21 -17.47
N LYS A 137 -21.74 11.36 -16.20
CA LYS A 137 -21.86 10.21 -15.30
C LYS A 137 -23.16 9.46 -15.61
N SER A 138 -23.05 8.18 -15.98
CA SER A 138 -24.18 7.26 -15.93
C SER A 138 -24.42 6.87 -14.47
N GLU A 139 -25.53 7.29 -13.85
CA GLU A 139 -25.92 6.77 -12.54
C GLU A 139 -26.45 5.34 -12.72
N SER A 140 -25.57 4.36 -12.54
CA SER A 140 -25.93 2.94 -12.45
C SER A 140 -26.50 2.57 -11.07
N ASP A 141 -27.16 3.50 -10.39
CA ASP A 141 -27.83 3.32 -9.10
C ASP A 141 -29.24 3.97 -9.13
N GLY A 142 -30.16 3.37 -9.89
CA GLY A 142 -31.57 3.33 -9.46
C GLY A 142 -32.61 4.18 -10.17
N GLU A 143 -32.40 5.46 -10.52
CA GLU A 143 -33.54 6.33 -10.92
C GLU A 143 -33.21 7.35 -12.04
N SER A 144 -32.79 6.81 -13.19
CA SER A 144 -33.08 7.28 -14.57
C SER A 144 -32.49 8.54 -15.25
N PHE A 145 -32.49 8.42 -16.60
CA PHE A 145 -32.57 9.40 -17.70
C PHE A 145 -31.41 10.36 -17.99
N ASN A 146 -30.18 9.84 -18.20
CA ASN A 146 -29.33 10.23 -19.34
C ASN A 146 -28.00 9.45 -19.31
N ASP A 147 -27.89 8.42 -20.13
CA ASP A 147 -26.58 7.86 -20.45
C ASP A 147 -25.93 8.72 -21.55
N ASN A 148 -25.46 9.91 -21.16
CA ASN A 148 -24.73 10.81 -22.06
C ASN A 148 -23.39 10.21 -22.55
N MET A 149 -22.99 9.07 -21.98
CA MET A 149 -21.87 8.25 -22.44
C MET A 149 -22.26 7.21 -23.49
N ALA A 150 -23.55 6.90 -23.66
CA ALA A 150 -24.03 5.91 -24.65
C ALA A 150 -23.54 6.16 -26.09
N PRO A 151 -23.41 7.41 -26.59
CA PRO A 151 -22.84 7.67 -27.91
C PRO A 151 -21.33 7.39 -28.02
N PHE A 152 -20.63 7.19 -26.91
CA PHE A 152 -19.17 7.07 -26.82
C PHE A 152 -18.73 5.72 -26.23
N PRO A 153 -19.02 4.58 -26.88
CA PRO A 153 -18.75 3.24 -26.35
C PRO A 153 -17.26 2.91 -26.15
N ASN A 154 -16.37 3.68 -26.79
CA ASN A 154 -14.91 3.51 -26.67
C ASN A 154 -14.30 4.34 -25.53
N ALA A 155 -15.09 5.16 -24.84
CA ALA A 155 -14.63 5.97 -23.72
C ALA A 155 -15.15 5.38 -22.41
N ASP A 156 -14.26 5.21 -21.43
CA ASP A 156 -14.62 4.72 -20.10
C ASP A 156 -15.29 5.81 -19.24
N GLY A 157 -15.21 7.09 -19.64
CA GLY A 157 -15.88 8.20 -18.98
C GLY A 157 -15.14 9.53 -19.08
N VAL A 158 -15.67 10.52 -18.36
CA VAL A 158 -15.09 11.86 -18.20
C VAL A 158 -14.82 12.12 -16.72
N ILE A 159 -13.60 12.54 -16.39
CA ILE A 159 -13.17 12.77 -15.00
C ILE A 159 -12.67 14.20 -14.85
N ALA A 160 -13.12 14.89 -13.80
CA ALA A 160 -12.59 16.18 -13.40
C ALA A 160 -11.36 16.00 -12.50
N LEU A 161 -10.26 16.64 -12.88
CA LEU A 161 -8.99 16.66 -12.17
C LEU A 161 -8.84 18.06 -11.55
N THR A 162 -9.31 18.19 -10.32
CA THR A 162 -9.38 19.46 -9.60
C THR A 162 -8.39 19.51 -8.44
N HIS A 163 -8.07 20.72 -7.99
CA HIS A 163 -7.21 20.95 -6.83
C HIS A 163 -7.76 22.08 -5.98
N ASP A 164 -7.46 22.05 -4.67
CA ASP A 164 -7.96 23.05 -3.72
C ASP A 164 -6.99 24.23 -3.52
N SER A 165 -5.84 24.20 -4.20
CA SER A 165 -4.86 25.29 -4.22
C SER A 165 -5.50 26.61 -4.67
N GLY A 166 -5.77 27.50 -3.72
CA GLY A 166 -6.43 28.78 -3.95
C GLY A 166 -5.53 29.82 -4.65
N CYS A 167 -6.15 30.88 -5.17
CA CYS A 167 -5.48 31.95 -5.91
C CYS A 167 -4.46 32.77 -5.09
N GLY A 168 -4.39 32.55 -3.77
CA GLY A 168 -3.42 33.18 -2.86
C GLY A 168 -2.14 32.36 -2.62
N MET A 169 -1.94 31.26 -3.35
CA MET A 169 -0.68 30.53 -3.30
C MET A 169 0.45 31.35 -3.92
N SER A 170 1.65 31.23 -3.35
CA SER A 170 2.87 31.78 -3.94
C SER A 170 3.02 31.25 -5.37
N ILE A 171 3.24 32.18 -6.31
CA ILE A 171 3.50 31.90 -7.73
C ILE A 171 4.90 31.32 -7.98
N GLU A 172 5.68 31.11 -6.92
CA GLU A 172 7.03 30.55 -6.93
C GLU A 172 7.23 29.65 -5.69
N GLY A 173 8.22 28.75 -5.78
CA GLY A 173 8.63 27.87 -4.69
C GLY A 173 8.13 26.44 -4.80
N ASP A 174 8.47 25.65 -3.78
CA ASP A 174 8.28 24.19 -3.79
C ASP A 174 6.80 23.78 -3.89
N GLY A 175 5.89 24.58 -3.33
CA GLY A 175 4.45 24.33 -3.37
C GLY A 175 3.88 24.37 -4.78
N LEU A 176 4.24 25.39 -5.58
CA LEU A 176 3.81 25.47 -6.97
C LEU A 176 4.48 24.38 -7.81
N THR A 177 5.77 24.14 -7.59
CA THR A 177 6.53 23.09 -8.30
C THR A 177 5.90 21.72 -8.09
N LEU A 178 5.49 21.40 -6.85
CA LEU A 178 4.78 20.17 -6.52
C LEU A 178 3.42 20.09 -7.24
N LEU A 179 2.63 21.17 -7.20
CA LEU A 179 1.32 21.22 -7.85
C LEU A 179 1.45 21.02 -9.36
N GLN A 180 2.36 21.74 -10.02
CA GLN A 180 2.63 21.58 -11.45
C GLN A 180 3.04 20.15 -11.78
N ARG A 181 3.96 19.56 -11.01
CA ARG A 181 4.38 18.17 -11.21
C ARG A 181 3.23 17.19 -11.11
N VAL A 182 2.30 17.39 -10.17
CA VAL A 182 1.11 16.55 -10.00
C VAL A 182 0.13 16.74 -11.17
N LEU A 183 -0.17 17.98 -11.56
CA LEU A 183 -1.09 18.27 -12.67
C LEU A 183 -0.54 17.75 -14.01
N THR A 184 0.75 17.95 -14.29
CA THR A 184 1.42 17.35 -15.46
C THR A 184 1.39 15.83 -15.40
N GLY A 185 1.64 15.24 -14.22
CA GLY A 185 1.55 13.79 -14.03
C GLY A 185 0.15 13.23 -14.34
N TYR A 186 -0.90 13.95 -13.96
CA TYR A 186 -2.28 13.61 -14.36
C TYR A 186 -2.52 13.79 -15.85
N ALA A 187 -2.11 14.92 -16.43
CA ALA A 187 -2.29 15.22 -17.86
C ALA A 187 -1.60 14.18 -18.76
N GLU A 188 -0.41 13.72 -18.38
CA GLU A 188 0.38 12.73 -19.13
C GLU A 188 0.09 11.28 -18.75
N HIS A 189 -0.88 11.04 -17.86
CA HIS A 189 -1.22 9.69 -17.43
C HIS A 189 -1.85 8.92 -18.61
N PRO A 190 -1.38 7.70 -18.94
CA PRO A 190 -1.75 7.02 -20.18
C PRO A 190 -3.23 6.60 -20.26
N ASN A 191 -3.96 6.64 -19.14
CA ASN A 191 -5.41 6.41 -19.15
C ASN A 191 -6.22 7.59 -19.66
N PHE A 192 -5.64 8.80 -19.78
CA PHE A 192 -6.31 9.93 -20.41
C PHE A 192 -5.96 9.98 -21.90
N ALA A 193 -6.98 10.24 -22.71
CA ALA A 193 -6.88 10.45 -24.15
C ALA A 193 -6.89 11.95 -24.47
N GLY A 194 -6.36 12.32 -25.64
CA GLY A 194 -6.52 13.66 -26.21
C GLY A 194 -5.42 14.67 -25.85
N PHE A 195 -4.17 14.22 -25.72
CA PHE A 195 -2.98 15.08 -25.70
C PHE A 195 -2.24 15.03 -27.03
#